data_AF-A0ABD3FA14-F1
#
_entry.id   AF-A0ABD3FA14-F1
#
_cell.length_a   1.000
_cell.length_b   1.000
_cell.length_c   1.000
_cell.angle_alpha   90.00
_cell.angle_beta   90.00
_cell.angle_gamma   90.00
#
_symmetry.space_group_name_H-M   'P 1'
#
loop_
_entity.id
_entity.type
_entity.pdbx_description
1 polymer ?
#
loop_
_entity_poly.entity_id
_entity_poly.type
_entity_poly.pdbx_seq_one_letter_code
_entity_poly.pdbx_strand_id
1 'polypeptide(L)' 'MFYSLSQKLSKGSSMAITISTILGVSYGTFAFFRYTGPDLGGDVPGSPKTTSPEWQAASVEYGKAQKANPIRHFKD' A
#
# COMPACT_ATOMS: atom_id res chain seq x y z
N MET A 1 -30.44 15.16 25.87
CA MET A 1 -30.23 15.61 24.47
C MET A 1 -29.45 14.58 23.64
N PHE A 2 -28.32 14.03 24.14
CA PHE A 2 -27.56 12.99 23.42
C PHE A 2 -28.35 11.68 23.20
N TYR A 3 -29.07 11.22 24.23
CA TYR A 3 -29.87 9.98 24.17
C TYR A 3 -31.01 10.03 23.13
N SER A 4 -31.70 11.17 23.01
CA SER A 4 -32.75 11.36 22.01
C SER A 4 -32.19 11.49 20.59
N LEU A 5 -30.96 11.98 20.43
CA LEU A 5 -30.28 12.05 19.13
C LEU A 5 -29.82 10.65 18.68
N SER A 6 -29.31 9.84 19.61
CA SER A 6 -28.91 8.46 19.34
C SER A 6 -30.07 7.53 18.96
N GLN A 7 -31.30 7.87 19.37
CA GLN A 7 -32.51 7.12 18.99
C GLN A 7 -33.00 7.44 17.57
N LYS A 8 -32.67 8.63 17.04
CA LYS A 8 -33.07 9.05 15.67
C LYS A 8 -32.07 8.63 14.60
N LEU A 9 -30.86 8.28 14.99
CA LEU A 9 -29.83 7.79 14.10
C LEU A 9 -30.07 6.30 13.81
N SER A 10 -30.54 6.00 12.60
CA SER A 10 -30.58 4.64 12.06
C SER A 10 -29.21 3.98 12.28
N LYS A 11 -29.17 2.90 13.08
CA LYS A 11 -27.92 2.21 13.43
C LYS A 11 -27.17 1.78 12.16
N GLY A 12 -27.88 1.28 11.15
CA GLY A 12 -27.30 0.86 9.88
C GLY A 12 -26.69 2.02 9.08
N SER A 13 -27.41 3.12 8.93
CA SER A 13 -26.91 4.31 8.20
C SER A 13 -25.72 4.95 8.91
N SER A 14 -25.77 5.00 10.25
CA SER A 14 -24.69 5.56 11.05
C SER A 14 -23.42 4.71 10.98
N MET A 15 -23.57 3.38 11.01
CA MET A 15 -22.43 2.46 10.84
C MET A 15 -21.83 2.57 9.43
N ALA A 16 -22.66 2.60 8.38
CA ALA A 16 -22.18 2.70 7.00
C ALA A 16 -21.35 3.99 6.80
N ILE A 17 -21.85 5.13 7.28
CA ILE A 17 -21.14 6.42 7.20
C ILE A 17 -19.84 6.35 8.01
N THR A 18 -19.89 5.85 9.25
CA THR A 18 -18.74 5.85 10.14
C THR A 18 -17.61 4.96 9.61
N ILE A 19 -17.93 3.73 9.18
CA ILE A 19 -16.94 2.78 8.68
C ILE A 19 -16.27 3.32 7.41
N SER A 20 -17.05 3.77 6.42
CA SER A 20 -16.50 4.31 5.17
C SER A 20 -15.66 5.56 5.43
N THR A 21 -16.07 6.42 6.36
CA THR A 21 -15.29 7.61 6.73
C THR A 21 -13.95 7.21 7.35
N ILE A 22 -13.94 6.27 8.29
CA ILE A 22 -12.69 5.80 8.93
C ILE A 22 -11.75 5.20 7.89
N LEU A 23 -12.25 4.35 6.99
CA LEU A 23 -11.43 3.75 5.93
C LEU A 23 -10.86 4.81 4.98
N GLY A 24 -11.69 5.77 4.58
CA GLY A 24 -11.28 6.88 3.72
C GLY A 24 -10.19 7.74 4.35
N VAL A 25 -10.38 8.15 5.61
CA VAL A 25 -9.38 8.95 6.35
C VAL A 25 -8.10 8.15 6.58
N SER A 26 -8.21 6.87 6.91
CA SER A 26 -7.03 6.00 7.14
C SER A 26 -6.20 5.85 5.87
N TYR A 27 -6.85 5.57 4.73
CA TYR A 27 -6.15 5.45 3.45
C TYR A 27 -5.57 6.80 2.99
N GLY A 28 -6.32 7.90 3.15
CA GLY A 28 -5.83 9.24 2.82
C GLY A 28 -4.58 9.60 3.62
N THR A 29 -4.57 9.29 4.92
CA THR A 29 -3.41 9.51 5.81
C THR A 29 -2.23 8.64 5.39
N PHE A 30 -2.46 7.35 5.11
CA PHE A 30 -1.42 6.47 4.58
C PHE A 30 -0.83 7.01 3.27
N ALA A 31 -1.66 7.35 2.30
CA ALA A 31 -1.23 7.85 1.00
C ALA A 31 -0.43 9.15 1.11
N PHE A 32 -0.85 10.07 2.00
CA PHE A 32 -0.11 11.29 2.28
C PHE A 32 1.32 10.97 2.74
N PHE A 33 1.49 10.16 3.79
CA PHE A 33 2.83 9.79 4.24
C PHE A 33 3.61 8.96 3.22
N ARG A 34 2.91 8.15 2.41
CA ARG A 34 3.54 7.29 1.42
C ARG A 34 4.10 8.04 0.22
N TYR A 35 3.46 9.13 -0.21
CA TYR A 35 3.75 9.80 -1.50
C TYR A 35 4.27 11.23 -1.38
N THR A 36 4.40 11.78 -0.17
CA THR A 36 4.94 13.15 0.04
C THR A 36 6.42 13.18 0.41
N GLY A 37 7.07 12.01 0.49
CA GLY A 37 8.51 11.92 0.77
C GLY A 37 9.38 12.38 -0.41
N PRO A 38 10.68 12.64 -0.17
CA PRO A 38 11.64 12.94 -1.23
C PRO A 38 11.72 11.76 -2.22
N ASP A 39 11.91 12.07 -3.50
CA ASP A 39 12.14 11.03 -4.50
C ASP A 39 13.56 10.47 -4.33
N LEU A 40 13.64 9.18 -3.98
CA LEU A 40 14.89 8.45 -3.80
C LEU A 40 15.21 7.55 -5.01
N GLY A 41 14.46 7.69 -6.11
CA GLY A 41 14.65 6.97 -7.36
C GLY A 41 14.17 5.51 -7.33
N GLY A 42 13.28 5.17 -6.39
CA GLY A 42 12.62 3.87 -6.30
C GLY A 42 11.38 3.76 -7.20
N ASP A 43 10.48 2.86 -6.85
CA ASP A 43 9.18 2.68 -7.53
C ASP A 43 8.19 3.82 -7.27
N VAL A 44 8.28 4.47 -6.12
CA VAL A 44 7.44 5.60 -5.71
C VAL A 44 8.24 6.51 -4.75
N PRO A 45 7.79 7.75 -4.48
CA PRO A 45 8.48 8.66 -3.57
C PRO A 45 8.79 8.03 -2.21
N GLY A 46 9.97 8.32 -1.66
CA GLY A 46 10.47 7.74 -0.41
C GLY A 46 10.92 6.26 -0.48
N SER A 47 10.71 5.55 -1.60
CA SER A 47 11.22 4.18 -1.76
C SER A 47 12.70 4.16 -2.17
N PRO A 48 13.51 3.21 -1.66
CA PRO A 48 14.90 3.10 -2.06
C PRO A 48 15.05 2.76 -3.54
N LYS A 49 16.12 3.25 -4.18
CA LYS A 49 16.42 3.00 -5.60
C LYS A 49 16.36 1.53 -6.03
N THR A 50 16.63 0.60 -5.12
CA THR A 50 16.57 -0.84 -5.37
C THR A 50 15.17 -1.38 -5.65
N THR A 51 14.10 -0.62 -5.36
CA THR A 51 12.74 -0.99 -5.74
C THR A 51 12.36 -0.52 -7.13
N SER A 52 13.20 0.28 -7.79
CA SER A 52 12.92 0.74 -9.16
C SER A 52 12.77 -0.42 -10.14
N PRO A 53 11.97 -0.26 -11.21
CA PRO A 53 11.78 -1.31 -12.21
C PRO A 53 13.08 -1.81 -12.84
N GLU A 54 14.02 -0.90 -13.10
CA GLU A 54 15.34 -1.22 -13.66
C GLU A 54 16.16 -2.10 -12.71
N TRP A 55 16.19 -1.75 -11.42
CA TRP A 55 16.88 -2.56 -10.41
C TRP A 55 16.24 -3.93 -10.22
N GLN A 56 14.91 -4.01 -10.24
CA GLN A 56 14.21 -5.29 -10.12
C GLN A 56 14.53 -6.19 -11.33
N ALA A 57 14.50 -5.66 -12.55
CA ALA A 57 14.84 -6.41 -13.75
C ALA A 57 16.28 -6.92 -13.71
N ALA A 58 17.24 -6.04 -13.40
CA ALA A 58 18.65 -6.42 -13.26
C ALA A 58 18.87 -7.47 -12.16
N SER A 59 18.15 -7.37 -11.04
CA SER A 59 18.24 -8.33 -9.93
C SER A 59 17.73 -9.71 -10.33
N VAL A 60 16.67 -9.79 -11.14
CA VAL A 60 16.14 -11.06 -11.66
C VAL A 60 17.15 -11.73 -12.60
N GLU A 61 17.75 -10.98 -13.52
CA GLU A 61 18.77 -11.50 -14.43
C GLU A 61 20.02 -11.97 -13.70
N TYR A 62 20.50 -11.17 -12.74
CA TYR A 62 21.62 -11.55 -11.88
C TYR A 62 21.31 -12.82 -11.08
N GLY A 63 20.10 -12.92 -10.51
CA GLY A 63 19.65 -14.11 -9.79
C GLY A 63 19.64 -15.38 -10.65
N LYS A 64 19.23 -15.26 -11.92
CA LYS A 64 19.31 -16.37 -12.90
C LYS A 64 20.76 -16.79 -13.15
N ALA A 65 21.66 -15.83 -13.38
CA ALA A 65 23.08 -16.10 -13.62
C ALA A 65 23.76 -16.80 -12.42
N GLN A 66 23.39 -16.39 -11.20
CA GLN A 66 23.91 -16.97 -9.96
C GLN A 66 23.22 -18.29 -9.59
N LYS A 67 22.20 -18.74 -10.34
CA LYS A 67 21.33 -19.87 -9.97
C LYS A 67 20.79 -19.74 -8.55
N ALA A 68 20.42 -18.52 -8.15
CA ALA A 68 20.03 -18.18 -6.78
C ALA A 68 18.81 -18.98 -6.29
N ASN A 69 17.91 -19.42 -7.19
CA ASN A 69 16.85 -20.37 -6.87
C ASN A 69 16.85 -21.57 -7.84
N PRO A 70 17.74 -22.55 -7.62
CA PRO A 70 18.04 -23.58 -8.60
C PRO A 70 16.86 -24.51 -8.90
N ILE A 71 15.85 -24.60 -8.03
CA ILE A 71 14.69 -25.48 -8.22
C ILE A 71 13.64 -24.82 -9.14
N ARG A 72 13.49 -23.50 -9.08
CA ARG A 72 12.51 -22.75 -9.89
C ARG A 72 13.02 -22.39 -11.29
N HIS A 73 14.33 -22.38 -11.53
CA HIS A 73 14.93 -22.00 -12.82
C HIS A 73 14.88 -23.07 -13.93
N PHE A 74 14.48 -24.32 -13.63
CA PHE A 74 14.32 -25.39 -14.63
C PHE A 74 12.87 -25.62 -15.07
N LYS A 75 11.95 -24.71 -14.72
CA LYS A 75 10.53 -24.82 -15.03
C LYS A 75 10.11 -23.59 -15.84
N ASP A 76 10.66 -23.50 -17.06
CA ASP A 76 10.09 -22.69 -18.15
C ASP A 76 9.09 -23.55 -18.93
#